data_AF-A0A9X3AKD6-F1
#
_entry.id   AF-A0A9X3AKD6-F1
#
_cell.length_a   1.000
_cell.length_b   1.000
_cell.length_c   1.000
_cell.angle_alpha   90.00
_cell.angle_beta   90.00
_cell.angle_gamma   90.00
#
_symmetry.space_group_name_H-M   'P 1'
#
loop_
_entity.id
_entity.type
_entity.pdbx_description
1 polymer ?
#
loop_
_entity_poly.entity_id
_entity_poly.type
_entity_poly.pdbx_seq_one_letter_code
_entity_poly.pdbx_strand_id
1 'polypeptide(L)'
;MTEILFHPATPMPGPDARLAELDLKVEYLDQAIWAGLNARTSAPPLGPTNGAGLLDWIHRVGRLREVLVEQGWSRYDKWNAGLVRHPSKPVVLGALQGNRHTGDPGAKLRSDYTKGPAITAMTRDNDHDQFSLFADFERHGGLKLWFLVTFPTVRNGRLVVLREVSQPEPTPQGQVIDHWSHRITLPPYDFGPVADITPDGPAEIDFTVSLR
;
A
#
# COMPACT_ATOMS: atom_id res chain seq x y z
N MET A 1 35.78 27.91 -23.17
CA MET A 1 35.39 26.54 -22.81
C MET A 1 34.81 26.62 -21.42
N THR A 2 33.51 26.39 -21.27
CA THR A 2 32.82 26.43 -19.97
C THR A 2 32.75 24.99 -19.48
N GLU A 3 33.48 24.66 -18.42
CA GLU A 3 33.37 23.34 -17.80
C GLU A 3 32.00 23.23 -17.12
N ILE A 4 31.18 22.32 -17.63
CA ILE A 4 29.94 21.90 -16.98
C ILE A 4 30.36 20.95 -15.87
N LEU A 5 30.37 21.45 -14.63
CA LEU A 5 30.48 20.64 -13.43
C LEU A 5 29.24 19.75 -13.33
N PHE A 6 29.38 18.48 -13.70
CA PHE A 6 28.41 17.45 -13.36
C PHE A 6 28.42 17.28 -11.85
N HIS A 7 27.41 17.85 -11.17
CA HIS A 7 27.09 17.44 -9.81
C HIS A 7 26.65 15.97 -9.88
N PRO A 8 27.34 15.02 -9.22
CA PRO A 8 26.85 13.65 -9.14
C PRO A 8 25.48 13.70 -8.46
N ALA A 9 24.46 13.14 -9.12
CA ALA A 9 23.14 13.00 -8.54
C ALA A 9 23.26 12.23 -7.22
N THR A 10 22.80 12.83 -6.12
CA THR A 10 22.71 12.13 -4.84
C THR A 10 21.95 10.82 -5.07
N PRO A 11 22.51 9.64 -4.72
CA PRO A 11 21.81 8.39 -4.89
C PRO A 11 20.49 8.47 -4.13
N MET A 12 19.38 8.08 -4.78
CA MET A 12 18.09 8.10 -4.12
C MET A 12 18.14 7.24 -2.86
N PRO A 13 17.56 7.70 -1.75
CA PRO A 13 17.53 6.93 -0.51
C PRO A 13 16.88 5.56 -0.75
N GLY A 14 17.48 4.52 -0.14
CA GLY A 14 16.94 3.17 -0.16
C GLY A 14 15.55 3.09 0.50
N PRO A 15 14.84 1.97 0.34
CA PRO A 15 13.47 1.81 0.85
C PRO A 15 13.35 2.09 2.35
N ASP A 16 14.32 1.66 3.16
CA ASP A 16 14.30 1.88 4.62
C ASP A 16 14.40 3.36 4.99
N ALA A 17 15.26 4.12 4.30
CA ALA A 17 15.38 5.56 4.53
C ALA A 17 14.09 6.29 4.12
N ARG A 18 13.46 5.90 3.00
CA ARG A 18 12.18 6.47 2.57
C ARG A 18 11.01 6.10 3.48
N LEU A 19 11.00 4.90 4.06
CA LEU A 19 10.04 4.54 5.11
C LEU A 19 10.27 5.36 6.39
N ALA A 20 11.53 5.59 6.76
CA ALA A 20 11.88 6.39 7.93
C ALA A 20 11.43 7.86 7.79
N GLU A 21 11.39 8.42 6.58
CA GLU A 21 10.80 9.74 6.32
C GLU A 21 9.31 9.82 6.72
N LEU A 22 8.61 8.68 6.72
CA LEU A 22 7.21 8.55 7.15
C LEU A 22 7.08 8.07 8.61
N ASP A 23 8.18 7.96 9.37
CA ASP A 23 8.25 7.31 10.69
C ASP A 23 7.75 5.84 10.68
N LEU A 24 7.98 5.15 9.55
CA LEU A 24 7.67 3.73 9.36
C LEU A 24 8.95 2.90 9.36
N LYS A 25 8.81 1.62 9.70
CA LYS A 25 9.85 0.59 9.56
C LYS A 25 9.26 -0.64 8.89
N VAL A 26 10.10 -1.41 8.19
CA VAL A 26 9.67 -2.65 7.53
C VAL A 26 9.02 -3.59 8.54
N GLU A 27 9.59 -3.75 9.73
CA GLU A 27 9.08 -4.65 10.77
C GLU A 27 7.64 -4.34 11.20
N TYR A 28 7.20 -3.08 11.08
CA TYR A 28 5.83 -2.69 11.41
C TYR A 28 4.85 -3.21 10.35
N LEU A 29 5.26 -3.15 9.08
CA LEU A 29 4.50 -3.64 7.95
C LEU A 29 4.46 -5.17 7.95
N ASP A 30 5.57 -5.81 8.28
CA ASP A 30 5.73 -7.28 8.31
C ASP A 30 4.80 -7.91 9.35
N GLN A 31 4.70 -7.30 10.53
CA GLN A 31 3.76 -7.74 11.57
C GLN A 31 2.30 -7.63 11.11
N ALA A 32 1.93 -6.54 10.43
CA ALA A 32 0.59 -6.37 9.90
C ALA A 32 0.28 -7.40 8.80
N ILE A 33 1.21 -7.60 7.87
CA ILE A 33 1.10 -8.60 6.80
C ILE A 33 0.95 -10.00 7.40
N TRP A 34 1.77 -10.35 8.40
CA TRP A 34 1.71 -11.62 9.11
C TRP A 34 0.33 -11.86 9.73
N ALA A 35 -0.19 -10.89 10.48
CA ALA A 35 -1.50 -11.01 11.11
C ALA A 35 -2.63 -11.23 10.09
N GLY A 36 -2.60 -10.52 8.96
CA GLY A 36 -3.60 -10.66 7.90
C GLY A 36 -3.57 -12.03 7.23
N LEU A 37 -2.39 -12.47 6.77
CA LEU A 37 -2.24 -13.77 6.11
C LEU A 37 -2.54 -14.95 7.03
N ASN A 38 -2.17 -14.87 8.32
CA ASN A 38 -2.52 -15.89 9.31
C ASN A 38 -4.04 -15.94 9.60
N ALA A 39 -4.73 -14.80 9.55
CA ALA A 39 -6.19 -14.78 9.67
C ALA A 39 -6.87 -15.35 8.42
N ARG A 40 -6.31 -15.07 7.24
CA ARG A 40 -6.78 -15.61 5.96
C ARG A 40 -6.83 -17.13 5.96
N THR A 41 -5.82 -17.80 6.51
CA THR A 41 -5.74 -19.27 6.57
C THR A 41 -6.74 -19.87 7.55
N SER A 42 -7.39 -19.05 8.38
CA SER A 42 -8.42 -19.46 9.33
C SER A 42 -9.84 -19.37 8.73
N ALA A 43 -9.98 -18.96 7.47
CA ALA A 43 -11.27 -18.88 6.79
C ALA A 43 -11.91 -20.28 6.66
N PRO A 44 -13.19 -20.46 7.03
CA PRO A 44 -13.87 -21.74 6.87
C PRO A 44 -13.93 -22.16 5.39
N PRO A 45 -13.67 -23.43 5.04
CA PRO A 45 -13.71 -23.91 3.65
C PRO A 45 -15.05 -23.71 2.94
N LEU A 46 -16.14 -23.72 3.70
CA LEU A 46 -17.51 -23.49 3.21
C LEU A 46 -18.03 -22.09 3.57
N GLY A 47 -17.13 -21.17 3.92
CA GLY A 47 -17.45 -19.79 4.22
C GLY A 47 -17.81 -18.99 2.96
N PRO A 48 -18.22 -17.71 3.13
CA PRO A 48 -18.46 -16.82 2.01
C PRO A 48 -17.20 -16.65 1.13
N THR A 49 -17.38 -16.46 -0.17
CA THR A 49 -16.28 -16.31 -1.14
C THR A 49 -15.27 -15.21 -0.76
N ASN A 50 -15.73 -14.12 -0.16
CA ASN A 50 -14.86 -13.02 0.26
C ASN A 50 -14.35 -13.16 1.72
N GLY A 51 -14.69 -14.24 2.42
CA GLY A 51 -14.41 -14.41 3.85
C GLY A 51 -12.92 -14.38 4.16
N ALA A 52 -12.10 -15.08 3.37
CA ALA A 52 -10.66 -15.11 3.55
C ALA A 52 -10.02 -13.71 3.39
N GLY A 53 -10.39 -12.99 2.33
CA GLY A 53 -9.92 -11.62 2.10
C GLY A 53 -10.41 -10.62 3.16
N LEU A 54 -11.63 -10.79 3.67
CA LEU A 54 -12.17 -9.95 4.74
C LEU A 54 -11.42 -10.16 6.06
N LEU A 55 -11.17 -11.42 6.44
CA LEU A 55 -10.39 -11.75 7.64
C LEU A 55 -8.97 -11.18 7.57
N ASP A 56 -8.32 -11.32 6.41
CA ASP A 56 -7.01 -10.72 6.15
C ASP A 56 -7.03 -9.21 6.40
N TRP A 57 -7.96 -8.51 5.75
CA TRP A 57 -8.08 -7.06 5.89
C TRP A 57 -8.33 -6.63 7.34
N ILE A 58 -9.26 -7.27 8.06
CA ILE A 58 -9.57 -6.96 9.47
C ILE A 58 -8.32 -7.08 10.34
N HIS A 59 -7.62 -8.22 10.26
CA HIS A 59 -6.47 -8.49 11.12
C HIS A 59 -5.25 -7.66 10.73
N ARG A 60 -5.02 -7.44 9.44
CA ARG A 60 -3.93 -6.59 8.96
C ARG A 60 -4.12 -5.14 9.41
N VAL A 61 -5.30 -4.58 9.21
CA VAL A 61 -5.62 -3.20 9.64
C VAL A 61 -5.54 -3.09 11.15
N GLY A 62 -6.08 -4.07 11.89
CA GLY A 62 -6.01 -4.12 13.35
C GLY A 62 -4.56 -4.11 13.84
N ARG A 63 -3.73 -5.02 13.33
CA ARG A 63 -2.33 -5.12 13.74
C ARG A 63 -1.50 -3.90 13.33
N LEU A 64 -1.72 -3.37 12.13
CA LEU A 64 -1.07 -2.13 11.68
C LEU A 64 -1.39 -0.97 12.63
N ARG A 65 -2.65 -0.87 13.08
CA ARG A 65 -3.08 0.15 14.06
C ARG A 65 -2.40 -0.04 15.40
N GLU A 66 -2.42 -1.24 15.95
CA GLU A 66 -1.78 -1.55 17.23
C GLU A 66 -0.33 -1.11 17.22
N VAL A 67 0.44 -1.58 16.24
CA VAL A 67 1.87 -1.29 16.12
C VAL A 67 2.12 0.22 15.98
N LEU A 68 1.36 0.92 15.13
CA LEU A 68 1.60 2.35 14.90
C LEU A 68 1.11 3.24 16.04
N VAL A 69 0.04 2.85 16.75
CA VAL A 69 -0.43 3.57 17.94
C VAL A 69 0.63 3.48 19.06
N GLU A 70 1.30 2.34 19.22
CA GLU A 70 2.45 2.21 20.12
C GLU A 70 3.62 3.16 19.75
N GLN A 71 3.71 3.56 18.48
CA GLN A 71 4.69 4.55 17.99
C GLN A 71 4.16 6.00 18.03
N GLY A 72 3.03 6.24 18.70
CA GLY A 72 2.45 7.58 18.85
C GLY A 72 1.52 8.02 17.70
N TRP A 73 1.20 7.14 16.76
CA TRP A 73 0.14 7.42 15.78
C TRP A 73 -1.24 7.34 16.44
N SER A 74 -2.25 7.85 15.73
CA SER A 74 -3.63 7.84 16.21
C SER A 74 -4.55 7.11 15.24
N ARG A 75 -5.58 6.48 15.76
CA ARG A 75 -6.66 5.89 14.95
C ARG A 75 -7.36 6.99 14.15
N TYR A 76 -7.59 6.76 12.86
CA TYR A 76 -8.30 7.70 11.98
C TYR A 76 -9.40 6.97 11.18
N ASP A 77 -10.64 7.01 11.68
CA ASP A 77 -11.74 6.20 11.15
C ASP A 77 -12.78 7.02 10.39
N LYS A 78 -12.31 7.93 9.54
CA LYS A 78 -13.21 8.64 8.65
C LYS A 78 -13.77 7.63 7.62
N TRP A 79 -15.09 7.45 7.61
CA TRP A 79 -15.83 6.50 6.75
C TRP A 79 -15.46 5.03 6.91
N ASN A 80 -15.01 4.60 8.10
CA ASN A 80 -14.59 3.22 8.36
C ASN A 80 -13.46 2.72 7.42
N ALA A 81 -12.64 3.64 6.90
CA ALA A 81 -11.59 3.32 5.92
C ALA A 81 -10.37 2.60 6.49
N GLY A 82 -10.35 2.25 7.79
CA GLY A 82 -9.27 1.45 8.36
C GLY A 82 -7.93 2.19 8.52
N LEU A 83 -7.93 3.53 8.61
CA LEU A 83 -6.69 4.32 8.58
C LEU A 83 -6.11 4.62 9.97
N VAL A 84 -4.85 5.03 9.97
CA VAL A 84 -4.15 5.69 11.08
C VAL A 84 -3.60 7.03 10.63
N ARG A 85 -3.41 7.97 11.55
CA ARG A 85 -2.86 9.29 11.31
C ARG A 85 -1.57 9.48 12.09
N HIS A 86 -0.56 9.98 11.39
CA HIS A 86 0.74 10.34 11.96
C HIS A 86 0.59 11.47 12.99
N PRO A 87 1.37 11.50 14.09
CA PRO A 87 1.23 12.50 15.15
C PRO A 87 1.51 13.95 14.72
N SER A 88 2.56 14.14 13.91
CA SER A 88 3.04 15.48 13.51
C SER A 88 2.97 15.78 12.01
N LYS A 89 2.96 14.76 11.14
CA LYS A 89 2.93 14.91 9.68
C LYS A 89 1.48 14.78 9.18
N PRO A 90 1.10 15.43 8.07
CA PRO A 90 -0.21 15.29 7.45
C PRO A 90 -0.31 13.95 6.69
N VAL A 91 0.07 12.84 7.32
CA VAL A 91 0.08 11.52 6.72
C VAL A 91 -1.03 10.68 7.35
N VAL A 92 -1.84 10.06 6.51
CA VAL A 92 -2.72 8.96 6.91
C VAL A 92 -2.34 7.69 6.15
N LEU A 93 -2.29 6.56 6.86
CA LEU A 93 -1.90 5.28 6.30
C LEU A 93 -3.06 4.28 6.40
N GLY A 94 -3.37 3.61 5.30
CA GLY A 94 -4.27 2.47 5.25
C GLY A 94 -3.62 1.22 4.68
N ALA A 95 -4.40 0.16 4.48
CA ALA A 95 -3.99 -1.04 3.77
C ALA A 95 -4.95 -1.34 2.61
N LEU A 96 -4.43 -1.80 1.48
CA LEU A 96 -5.24 -2.30 0.37
C LEU A 96 -4.55 -3.44 -0.38
N GLN A 97 -5.31 -4.15 -1.21
CA GLN A 97 -4.80 -5.17 -2.11
C GLN A 97 -4.42 -4.56 -3.46
N GLY A 98 -3.17 -4.82 -3.88
CA GLY A 98 -2.65 -4.46 -5.20
C GLY A 98 -2.88 -5.58 -6.22
N ASN A 99 -2.02 -5.62 -7.24
CA ASN A 99 -1.98 -6.67 -8.26
C ASN A 99 -0.61 -7.39 -8.25
N ARG A 100 -0.40 -8.32 -9.20
CA ARG A 100 0.89 -9.03 -9.38
C ARG A 100 2.12 -8.14 -9.61
N HIS A 101 1.92 -6.86 -9.92
CA HIS A 101 2.96 -5.86 -10.14
C HIS A 101 3.32 -5.06 -8.88
N THR A 102 2.69 -5.39 -7.74
CA THR A 102 3.04 -4.83 -6.44
C THR A 102 4.52 -5.06 -6.15
N GLY A 103 5.23 -4.01 -5.71
CA GLY A 103 6.66 -4.07 -5.38
C GLY A 103 7.62 -4.12 -6.58
N ASP A 104 7.11 -4.09 -7.83
CA ASP A 104 7.92 -3.96 -9.03
C ASP A 104 7.94 -2.48 -9.50
N PRO A 105 9.10 -1.79 -9.44
CA PRO A 105 9.20 -0.38 -9.79
C PRO A 105 8.96 -0.09 -11.28
N GLY A 106 9.17 -1.08 -12.15
CA GLY A 106 9.02 -0.93 -13.60
C GLY A 106 7.64 -1.31 -14.14
N ALA A 107 6.78 -1.90 -13.31
CA ALA A 107 5.48 -2.41 -13.74
C ALA A 107 4.29 -1.58 -13.24
N LYS A 108 3.14 -1.73 -13.92
CA LYS A 108 1.91 -1.00 -13.63
C LYS A 108 1.21 -1.57 -12.39
N LEU A 109 1.46 -0.96 -11.24
CA LEU A 109 0.71 -1.20 -10.01
C LEU A 109 -0.72 -0.69 -10.16
N ARG A 110 -1.70 -1.52 -9.80
CA ARG A 110 -3.07 -1.06 -9.56
C ARG A 110 -3.64 -1.65 -8.29
N SER A 111 -4.61 -0.94 -7.70
CA SER A 111 -5.46 -1.52 -6.68
C SER A 111 -6.50 -2.48 -7.27
N ASP A 112 -6.86 -3.53 -6.55
CA ASP A 112 -7.71 -4.60 -7.09
C ASP A 112 -9.18 -4.18 -7.31
N TYR A 113 -9.71 -3.28 -6.47
CA TYR A 113 -11.11 -2.86 -6.49
C TYR A 113 -11.29 -1.36 -6.74
N THR A 114 -12.41 -0.97 -7.34
CA THR A 114 -12.79 0.43 -7.51
C THR A 114 -12.95 1.14 -6.17
N LYS A 115 -12.63 2.43 -6.13
CA LYS A 115 -12.63 3.23 -4.90
C LYS A 115 -13.91 4.04 -4.74
N GLY A 116 -14.47 3.95 -3.54
CA GLY A 116 -15.64 4.72 -3.14
C GLY A 116 -15.31 6.19 -2.79
N PRO A 117 -16.34 6.99 -2.48
CA PRO A 117 -16.21 8.43 -2.28
C PRO A 117 -15.27 8.81 -1.14
N ALA A 118 -15.09 7.93 -0.15
CA ALA A 118 -14.16 8.13 0.97
C ALA A 118 -12.71 8.28 0.48
N ILE A 119 -12.22 7.32 -0.31
CA ILE A 119 -10.84 7.35 -0.84
C ILE A 119 -10.69 8.47 -1.87
N THR A 120 -11.71 8.73 -2.70
CA THR A 120 -11.72 9.89 -3.61
C THR A 120 -11.55 11.21 -2.86
N ALA A 121 -12.26 11.39 -1.74
CA ALA A 121 -12.14 12.60 -0.93
C ALA A 121 -10.77 12.73 -0.25
N MET A 122 -10.13 11.63 0.13
CA MET A 122 -8.81 11.66 0.79
C MET A 122 -7.64 11.76 -0.17
N THR A 123 -7.77 11.26 -1.39
CA THR A 123 -6.71 11.38 -2.41
C THR A 123 -6.70 12.73 -3.10
N ARG A 124 -7.73 13.57 -2.91
CA ARG A 124 -7.79 14.91 -3.50
C ARG A 124 -6.58 15.78 -3.17
N ASP A 125 -6.07 15.64 -1.95
CA ASP A 125 -4.94 16.42 -1.46
C ASP A 125 -3.60 15.70 -1.72
N ASN A 126 -3.59 14.51 -2.35
CA ASN A 126 -2.35 13.87 -2.76
C ASN A 126 -1.82 14.57 -4.02
N ASP A 127 -0.66 15.21 -3.94
CA ASP A 127 0.06 15.81 -5.06
C ASP A 127 1.37 15.06 -5.30
N HIS A 128 2.18 15.52 -6.27
CA HIS A 128 3.41 14.85 -6.71
C HIS A 128 4.68 15.30 -5.97
N ASP A 129 4.61 16.34 -5.14
CA ASP A 129 5.80 17.01 -4.63
C ASP A 129 6.26 16.42 -3.29
N GLN A 130 7.20 15.47 -3.34
CA GLN A 130 7.82 14.87 -2.15
C GLN A 130 8.81 15.82 -1.45
N PHE A 131 9.43 16.77 -2.17
CA PHE A 131 10.64 17.47 -1.70
C PHE A 131 10.39 18.61 -0.71
N SER A 132 9.13 18.95 -0.46
CA SER A 132 8.73 19.94 0.53
C SER A 132 7.81 19.34 1.58
N LEU A 133 7.97 18.05 1.94
CA LEU A 133 7.32 17.51 3.14
C LEU A 133 7.47 18.57 4.25
N PHE A 134 8.69 19.01 4.60
CA PHE A 134 8.87 20.03 5.65
C PHE A 134 8.54 21.50 5.29
N ALA A 135 8.61 21.91 4.02
CA ALA A 135 8.49 23.32 3.62
C ALA A 135 7.08 23.75 3.20
N ASP A 136 6.25 22.82 2.71
CA ASP A 136 4.87 23.09 2.28
C ASP A 136 3.81 22.60 3.29
N PHE A 137 4.24 22.03 4.43
CA PHE A 137 3.34 21.66 5.55
C PHE A 137 2.47 22.82 6.03
N GLU A 138 3.00 24.05 6.00
CA GLU A 138 2.29 25.26 6.41
C GLU A 138 1.27 25.75 5.37
N ARG A 139 1.37 25.32 4.11
CA ARG A 139 0.72 26.00 2.97
C ARG A 139 -0.57 25.37 2.47
N HIS A 140 -0.78 24.06 2.67
CA HIS A 140 -1.87 23.33 2.00
C HIS A 140 -2.86 22.57 2.91
N GLY A 141 -2.57 22.35 4.20
CA GLY A 141 -3.55 21.89 5.21
C GLY A 141 -4.25 20.53 4.99
N GLY A 142 -4.00 19.84 3.87
CA GLY A 142 -4.64 18.58 3.49
C GLY A 142 -3.88 17.33 3.97
N LEU A 143 -4.61 16.26 4.26
CA LEU A 143 -4.01 14.97 4.65
C LEU A 143 -3.59 14.19 3.40
N LYS A 144 -2.35 13.69 3.39
CA LYS A 144 -1.80 12.80 2.36
C LYS A 144 -2.11 11.35 2.71
N LEU A 145 -2.87 10.68 1.86
CA LEU A 145 -3.23 9.28 2.01
C LEU A 145 -2.16 8.37 1.40
N TRP A 146 -1.67 7.45 2.21
CA TRP A 146 -0.73 6.39 1.85
C TRP A 146 -1.36 5.02 2.08
N PHE A 147 -0.85 4.02 1.38
CA PHE A 147 -1.28 2.64 1.55
C PHE A 147 -0.10 1.69 1.71
N LEU A 148 -0.18 0.79 2.69
CA LEU A 148 0.46 -0.52 2.59
C LEU A 148 -0.29 -1.34 1.53
N VAL A 149 0.33 -1.49 0.36
CA VAL A 149 -0.20 -2.26 -0.77
C VAL A 149 0.41 -3.65 -0.72
N THR A 150 -0.42 -4.68 -0.77
CA THR A 150 0.05 -6.07 -0.75
C THR A 150 -0.57 -6.90 -1.86
N PHE A 151 0.13 -7.94 -2.30
CA PHE A 151 -0.42 -8.98 -3.15
C PHE A 151 0.16 -10.36 -2.76
N PRO A 152 -0.60 -11.24 -2.10
CA PRO A 152 -0.16 -12.60 -1.81
C PRO A 152 -0.09 -13.42 -3.11
N THR A 153 0.99 -14.18 -3.28
CA THR A 153 1.21 -15.02 -4.47
C THR A 153 2.11 -16.21 -4.13
N VAL A 154 2.19 -17.18 -5.02
CA VAL A 154 3.09 -18.33 -4.88
C VAL A 154 4.25 -18.18 -5.86
N ARG A 155 5.48 -18.17 -5.35
CA ARG A 155 6.70 -18.20 -6.16
C ARG A 155 7.54 -19.40 -5.75
N ASN A 156 7.88 -20.26 -6.70
CA ASN A 156 8.70 -21.46 -6.47
C ASN A 156 8.17 -22.33 -5.32
N GLY A 157 6.84 -22.54 -5.25
CA GLY A 157 6.20 -23.35 -4.20
C GLY A 157 6.14 -22.70 -2.82
N ARG A 158 6.51 -21.42 -2.69
CA ARG A 158 6.49 -20.67 -1.44
C ARG A 158 5.45 -19.56 -1.51
N LEU A 159 4.71 -19.38 -0.41
CA LEU A 159 3.83 -18.23 -0.26
C LEU A 159 4.72 -17.00 -0.04
N VAL A 160 4.57 -16.01 -0.90
CA VAL A 160 5.22 -14.71 -0.74
C VAL A 160 4.18 -13.61 -0.83
N VAL A 161 4.38 -12.54 -0.08
CA VAL A 161 3.56 -11.33 -0.19
C VAL A 161 4.39 -10.25 -0.85
N LEU A 162 3.99 -9.87 -2.06
CA LEU A 162 4.52 -8.67 -2.70
C LEU A 162 4.00 -7.46 -1.94
N ARG A 163 4.86 -6.48 -1.69
CA ARG A 163 4.52 -5.36 -0.81
C ARG A 163 5.22 -4.07 -1.20
N GLU A 164 4.53 -2.96 -0.96
CA GLU A 164 5.09 -1.62 -1.06
C GLU A 164 4.25 -0.64 -0.24
N VAL A 165 4.84 0.51 0.08
CA VAL A 165 4.12 1.65 0.66
C VAL A 165 4.00 2.72 -0.42
N SER A 166 2.77 3.03 -0.84
CA SER A 166 2.54 3.89 -1.98
C SER A 166 1.49 4.97 -1.71
N GLN A 167 1.75 6.16 -2.25
CA GLN A 167 0.82 7.28 -2.28
C GLN A 167 0.14 7.31 -3.66
N PRO A 168 -1.19 7.14 -3.75
CA PRO A 168 -1.90 7.29 -5.00
C PRO A 168 -1.97 8.76 -5.43
N GLU A 169 -2.09 8.98 -6.73
CA GLU A 169 -2.57 10.27 -7.25
C GLU A 169 -4.07 10.45 -6.95
N PRO A 170 -4.62 11.68 -7.12
CA PRO A 170 -6.07 11.91 -6.98
C PRO A 170 -6.87 10.93 -7.85
N THR A 171 -7.65 10.08 -7.19
CA THR A 171 -8.37 8.98 -7.87
C THR A 171 -9.88 9.29 -7.92
N PRO A 172 -10.47 9.46 -9.12
CA PRO A 172 -11.90 9.69 -9.25
C PRO A 172 -12.75 8.56 -8.64
N GLN A 173 -13.96 8.90 -8.19
CA GLN A 173 -14.89 7.90 -7.66
C GLN A 173 -15.22 6.85 -8.72
N GLY A 174 -15.29 5.58 -8.30
CA GLY A 174 -15.64 4.47 -9.18
C GLY A 174 -14.46 3.95 -10.01
N GLN A 175 -13.26 4.52 -9.86
CA GLN A 175 -12.06 4.04 -10.53
C GLN A 175 -11.17 3.23 -9.59
N VAL A 176 -10.39 2.32 -10.17
CA VAL A 176 -9.24 1.73 -9.46
C VAL A 176 -8.14 2.78 -9.35
N ILE A 177 -7.28 2.64 -8.34
CA ILE A 177 -6.02 3.39 -8.31
C ILE A 177 -5.06 2.71 -9.26
N ASP A 178 -4.59 3.40 -10.30
CA ASP A 178 -3.58 2.90 -11.23
C ASP A 178 -2.48 3.94 -11.57
N HIS A 179 -2.55 5.09 -10.88
CA HIS A 179 -1.56 6.15 -10.89
C HIS A 179 -1.08 6.46 -9.46
N TRP A 180 0.22 6.66 -9.27
CA TRP A 180 0.86 6.71 -7.97
C TRP A 180 1.92 7.80 -7.93
N SER A 181 1.71 8.83 -7.11
CA SER A 181 2.67 9.92 -6.89
C SER A 181 4.00 9.38 -6.36
N HIS A 182 3.93 8.43 -5.43
CA HIS A 182 5.11 7.84 -4.80
C HIS A 182 4.93 6.34 -4.59
N ARG A 183 6.02 5.60 -4.80
CA ARG A 183 6.12 4.16 -4.53
C ARG A 183 7.40 3.87 -3.77
N ILE A 184 7.27 3.25 -2.60
CA ILE A 184 8.38 2.70 -1.81
C ILE A 184 8.28 1.18 -1.94
N THR A 185 8.93 0.63 -2.97
CA THR A 185 8.94 -0.80 -3.27
C THR A 185 9.77 -1.56 -2.23
N LEU A 186 9.23 -2.65 -1.70
CA LEU A 186 9.90 -3.48 -0.71
C LEU A 186 10.15 -4.88 -1.29
N PRO A 187 11.21 -5.57 -0.83
CA PRO A 187 11.38 -6.98 -1.15
C PRO A 187 10.13 -7.79 -0.75
N PRO A 188 9.77 -8.84 -1.51
CA PRO A 188 8.69 -9.75 -1.12
C PRO A 188 8.91 -10.32 0.28
N TYR A 189 7.84 -10.41 1.05
CA TYR A 189 7.87 -11.09 2.34
C TYR A 189 7.62 -12.59 2.15
N ASP A 190 8.59 -13.41 2.55
CA ASP A 190 8.49 -14.86 2.43
C ASP A 190 7.77 -15.45 3.65
N PHE A 191 6.62 -16.09 3.44
CA PHE A 191 5.85 -16.79 4.48
C PHE A 191 6.25 -18.25 4.63
N GLY A 192 7.14 -18.76 3.79
CA GLY A 192 7.53 -20.15 3.77
C GLY A 192 6.76 -21.01 2.75
N PRO A 193 6.87 -22.33 2.85
CA PRO A 193 6.21 -23.26 1.94
C PRO A 193 4.69 -23.15 2.04
N VAL A 194 3.99 -23.30 0.91
CA VAL A 194 2.52 -23.30 0.88
C VAL A 194 2.00 -24.61 1.49
N ALA A 195 1.12 -24.49 2.49
CA ALA A 195 0.15 -25.53 2.80
C ALA A 195 -1.20 -25.05 2.26
N ASP A 196 -1.63 -25.59 1.11
CA ASP A 196 -2.93 -25.34 0.44
C ASP A 196 -3.58 -23.95 0.65
N ILE A 197 -2.87 -22.87 0.29
CA ILE A 197 -3.44 -21.53 0.27
C ILE A 197 -3.94 -21.26 -1.15
N THR A 198 -5.27 -21.23 -1.33
CA THR A 198 -5.89 -20.78 -2.57
C THR A 198 -5.69 -19.26 -2.69
N PRO A 199 -4.99 -18.75 -3.72
CA PRO A 199 -4.93 -17.31 -3.98
C PRO A 199 -6.32 -16.82 -4.40
N ASP A 200 -6.86 -15.80 -3.74
CA ASP A 200 -8.04 -15.07 -4.23
C ASP A 200 -7.60 -13.82 -4.99
N GLY A 201 -8.24 -13.63 -6.13
CA GLY A 201 -8.15 -12.52 -7.06
C GLY A 201 -8.76 -13.01 -8.36
N PRO A 202 -9.50 -12.19 -9.13
CA PRO A 202 -9.93 -12.64 -10.45
C PRO A 202 -8.68 -13.06 -11.23
N ALA A 203 -8.69 -14.25 -11.83
CA ALA A 203 -7.77 -14.52 -12.92
C ALA A 203 -7.98 -13.38 -13.92
N GLU A 204 -6.97 -12.55 -14.14
CA GLU A 204 -7.07 -11.51 -15.17
C GLU A 204 -7.24 -12.22 -16.50
N ILE A 205 -8.46 -12.24 -17.01
CA ILE A 205 -8.73 -12.64 -18.38
C ILE A 205 -8.52 -11.40 -19.22
N ASP A 206 -7.46 -11.42 -20.03
CA ASP A 206 -7.16 -10.38 -20.99
C ASP A 206 -8.11 -10.55 -22.18
N PHE A 207 -9.16 -9.72 -22.25
CA PHE A 207 -10.06 -9.69 -23.41
C PHE A 207 -9.66 -8.54 -24.33
N THR A 208 -9.20 -8.88 -25.54
CA THR A 208 -8.98 -7.88 -26.59
C THR A 208 -10.34 -7.38 -27.09
N VAL A 209 -10.75 -6.18 -26.65
CA VAL A 209 -11.94 -5.52 -27.21
C VAL A 209 -11.58 -4.97 -28.59
N SER A 210 -12.04 -5.64 -29.64
CA SER A 210 -12.04 -5.07 -31.00
C SER A 210 -13.27 -4.18 -31.15
N LEU A 211 -13.06 -2.86 -31.13
CA LEU A 211 -14.11 -1.90 -31.48
C LEU A 211 -14.35 -1.99 -33.01
N ARG A 212 -15.60 -2.25 -33.39
CA ARG A 212 -16.10 -2.11 -34.76
C ARG A 212 -16.63 -0.70 -34.97
#